data_AF-A0A8T6HQS1-F1
#
_entry.id   AF-A0A8T6HQS1-F1
#
_cell.length_a   1.000
_cell.length_b   1.000
_cell.length_c   1.000
_cell.angle_alpha   90.00
_cell.angle_beta   90.00
_cell.angle_gamma   90.00
#
_symmetry.space_group_name_H-M   'P 1'
#
loop_
_entity.id
_entity.type
_entity.pdbx_description
1 polymer ?
#
loop_
_entity_poly.entity_id
_entity_poly.type
_entity_poly.pdbx_seq_one_letter_code
_entity_poly.pdbx_strand_id
1 'polypeptide(L)'
;MLRPGLIWLSRQEWAERGARTAGVERLLVRRFVAGDTRGDALAAARQLSIVLPGTSAMFSLLGEAVTDPAEADQAVAEYCALAAAI
;
A
#
# COMPACT_ATOMS: atom_id res chain seq x y z
N MET A 1 -15.83 -1.33 -21.35
CA MET A 1 -16.72 -2.34 -20.74
C MET A 1 -16.05 -3.09 -19.58
N LEU A 2 -14.72 -3.30 -19.58
CA LEU A 2 -14.00 -3.94 -18.46
C LEU A 2 -13.92 -3.09 -17.18
N ARG A 3 -13.74 -1.75 -17.31
CA ARG A 3 -13.62 -0.83 -16.17
C ARG A 3 -14.82 -0.90 -15.19
N PRO A 4 -16.09 -0.84 -15.64
CA PRO A 4 -17.23 -1.04 -14.76
C PRO A 4 -17.24 -2.39 -14.03
N GLY A 5 -16.88 -3.47 -14.74
CA GLY A 5 -16.84 -4.81 -14.16
C GLY A 5 -15.77 -4.97 -13.08
N LEU A 6 -14.58 -4.39 -13.30
CA LEU A 6 -13.49 -4.39 -12.31
C LEU A 6 -13.86 -3.56 -11.07
N ILE A 7 -14.45 -2.37 -11.24
CA ILE A 7 -14.90 -1.53 -10.12
C ILE A 7 -16.04 -2.21 -9.35
N TRP A 8 -16.95 -2.87 -10.05
CA TRP A 8 -18.02 -3.62 -9.39
C TRP A 8 -17.46 -4.79 -8.58
N LEU A 9 -16.52 -5.55 -9.14
CA LEU A 9 -15.87 -6.68 -8.48
C LEU A 9 -15.04 -6.24 -7.27
N SER A 10 -14.32 -5.12 -7.35
CA SER A 10 -13.52 -4.59 -6.23
C SER A 10 -14.36 -4.12 -5.05
N ARG A 11 -15.66 -3.85 -5.25
CA ARG A 11 -16.61 -3.46 -4.19
C ARG A 11 -17.32 -4.66 -3.55
N GLN A 12 -17.09 -5.87 -4.04
CA GLN A 12 -17.73 -7.07 -3.51
C GLN A 12 -16.95 -7.63 -2.31
N GLU A 13 -17.55 -7.62 -1.12
CA GLU A 13 -16.93 -8.15 0.10
C GLU A 13 -16.53 -9.64 -0.01
N TRP A 14 -17.26 -10.43 -0.80
CA TRP A 14 -16.93 -11.85 -1.00
C TRP A 14 -15.67 -12.04 -1.86
N ALA A 15 -15.43 -11.14 -2.82
CA ALA A 15 -14.23 -11.16 -3.65
C ALA A 15 -13.01 -10.73 -2.83
N GLU A 16 -13.16 -9.70 -1.99
CA GLU A 16 -12.14 -9.27 -1.04
C GLU A 16 -11.80 -10.40 -0.04
N ARG A 17 -12.82 -11.00 0.58
CA ARG A 17 -12.65 -12.13 1.51
C ARG A 17 -12.00 -13.33 0.82
N GLY A 18 -12.35 -13.62 -0.43
CA GLY A 18 -11.73 -14.68 -1.22
C GLY A 18 -10.25 -14.41 -1.51
N ALA A 19 -9.89 -13.16 -1.84
CA ALA A 19 -8.51 -12.76 -2.05
C ALA A 19 -7.66 -12.88 -0.77
N ARG A 20 -8.20 -12.42 0.36
CA ARG A 20 -7.58 -12.49 1.69
C ARG A 20 -7.35 -13.92 2.15
N THR A 21 -8.35 -14.80 1.99
CA THR A 21 -8.30 -16.20 2.44
C THR A 21 -7.49 -17.11 1.53
N ALA A 22 -7.42 -16.84 0.22
CA ALA A 22 -6.63 -17.65 -0.71
C ALA A 22 -5.11 -17.45 -0.54
N GLY A 23 -4.65 -16.47 0.26
CA GLY A 23 -3.23 -16.13 0.41
C GLY A 23 -2.57 -15.57 -0.86
N VAL A 24 -3.30 -15.57 -1.97
CA VAL A 24 -2.89 -15.06 -3.29
C VAL A 24 -2.72 -13.54 -3.25
N GLU A 25 -3.54 -12.83 -2.48
CA GLU A 25 -3.38 -11.39 -2.23
C GLU A 25 -1.98 -11.09 -1.70
N ARG A 26 -1.50 -11.86 -0.71
CA ARG A 26 -0.19 -11.66 -0.10
C ARG A 26 0.99 -11.92 -1.04
N LEU A 27 0.81 -12.69 -2.12
CA LEU A 27 1.86 -13.00 -3.09
C LEU A 27 1.84 -12.03 -4.28
N LEU A 28 0.66 -11.72 -4.81
CA LEU A 28 0.52 -10.84 -5.98
C LEU A 28 0.57 -9.36 -5.60
N VAL A 29 -0.05 -8.96 -4.48
CA VAL A 29 -0.09 -7.55 -4.05
C VAL A 29 1.26 -7.11 -3.50
N ARG A 30 1.98 -7.98 -2.77
CA ARG A 30 3.31 -7.63 -2.21
C ARG A 30 4.36 -7.33 -3.27
N ARG A 31 4.13 -7.70 -4.53
CA ARG A 31 4.99 -7.30 -5.64
C ARG A 31 4.87 -5.81 -5.97
N PHE A 32 3.71 -5.21 -5.70
CA PHE A 32 3.37 -3.83 -6.06
C PHE A 32 3.23 -2.91 -4.84
N VAL A 33 2.92 -3.46 -3.67
CA VAL A 33 2.75 -2.73 -2.40
C VAL A 33 3.71 -3.32 -1.37
N ALA A 34 4.48 -2.48 -0.68
CA ALA A 34 5.47 -2.95 0.30
C ALA A 34 4.82 -3.71 1.47
N GLY A 35 3.64 -3.27 1.89
CA GLY A 35 2.82 -3.83 2.95
C GLY A 35 1.85 -2.79 3.50
N ASP A 36 1.28 -3.08 4.66
CA ASP A 36 0.22 -2.26 5.27
C ASP A 36 0.77 -1.32 6.35
N THR A 37 2.04 -1.48 6.72
CA THR A 37 2.67 -0.72 7.80
C THR A 37 3.89 0.06 7.32
N ARG A 38 4.23 1.11 8.06
CA ARG A 38 5.51 1.83 7.90
C ARG A 38 6.72 0.90 7.98
N GLY A 39 6.66 -0.08 8.89
CA GLY A 39 7.73 -1.06 9.06
C GLY A 39 7.98 -1.88 7.79
N ASP A 40 6.90 -2.31 7.13
CA ASP A 40 6.97 -3.02 5.85
C ASP A 40 7.59 -2.14 4.76
N ALA A 41 7.18 -0.87 4.69
CA ALA A 41 7.71 0.09 3.73
C ALA A 41 9.23 0.30 3.91
N LEU A 42 9.69 0.53 5.14
CA LEU A 42 11.12 0.70 5.45
C LEU A 42 11.93 -0.57 5.18
N ALA A 43 11.37 -1.75 5.48
CA ALA A 43 12.01 -3.03 5.18
C ALA A 43 12.16 -3.23 3.66
N ALA A 44 11.12 -2.94 2.88
CA ALA A 44 11.16 -3.01 1.43
C ALA A 44 12.19 -2.04 0.83
N ALA A 45 12.27 -0.81 1.34
CA ALA A 45 13.27 0.17 0.89
C ALA A 45 14.70 -0.30 1.17
N ARG A 46 14.97 -0.86 2.36
CA ARG A 46 16.28 -1.47 2.69
C ARG A 46 16.61 -2.65 1.79
N GLN A 47 15.64 -3.51 1.50
CA GLN A 47 15.85 -4.62 0.58
C GLN A 47 16.14 -4.12 -0.85
N LEU A 48 15.44 -3.08 -1.31
CA LEU A 48 15.67 -2.47 -2.61
C LEU A 48 17.09 -1.91 -2.73
N SER A 49 17.60 -1.22 -1.70
CA SER A 49 18.97 -0.68 -1.72
C SER A 49 20.04 -1.78 -1.77
N ILE A 50 19.76 -2.97 -1.23
CA ILE A 50 20.66 -4.12 -1.28
C ILE A 50 20.66 -4.77 -2.67
N VAL A 51 19.46 -4.97 -3.25
CA VAL A 51 19.29 -5.68 -4.52
C VAL A 51 19.65 -4.80 -5.72
N LEU A 52 19.41 -3.48 -5.62
CA LEU A 52 19.67 -2.49 -6.67
C LEU A 52 20.47 -1.30 -6.10
N PRO A 53 21.79 -1.47 -5.89
CA PRO A 53 22.65 -0.39 -5.42
C PRO A 53 22.55 0.85 -6.32
N GLY A 54 22.49 2.04 -5.71
CA GLY A 54 22.34 3.31 -6.42
C GLY A 54 20.90 3.67 -6.80
N THR A 55 19.91 2.84 -6.48
CA THR A 55 18.49 3.17 -6.64
C THR A 55 17.94 3.84 -5.39
N SER A 56 17.13 4.90 -5.58
CA SER A 56 16.41 5.56 -4.47
C SER A 56 15.00 4.99 -4.34
N ALA A 57 14.51 4.88 -3.10
CA ALA A 57 13.12 4.51 -2.81
C ALA A 57 12.26 5.78 -2.66
N MET A 58 11.06 5.74 -3.24
CA MET A 58 10.01 6.74 -3.00
C MET A 58 8.89 6.07 -2.22
N PHE A 59 8.48 6.70 -1.12
CA PHE A 59 7.40 6.20 -0.29
C PHE A 59 6.09 6.87 -0.68
N SER A 60 5.04 6.06 -0.85
CA SER A 60 3.68 6.52 -1.15
C SER A 60 2.72 5.86 -0.18
N LEU A 61 2.03 6.65 0.64
CA LEU A 61 0.95 6.17 1.49
C LEU A 61 -0.31 6.03 0.64
N LEU A 62 -0.86 4.82 0.56
CA LEU A 62 -2.12 4.58 -0.13
C LEU A 62 -3.26 5.04 0.79
N GLY A 63 -3.86 6.19 0.45
CA GLY A 63 -5.12 6.65 1.02
C GLY A 63 -6.19 6.67 -0.07
N GLU A 64 -7.37 6.13 0.21
CA GLU A 64 -8.49 6.13 -0.74
C GLU A 64 -9.52 7.20 -0.38
N ALA A 65 -9.97 7.94 -1.38
CA ALA A 65 -11.18 8.77 -1.34
C ALA A 65 -11.37 9.61 -0.06
N VAL A 66 -10.34 10.35 0.35
CA VAL A 66 -10.39 11.22 1.53
C VAL A 66 -11.58 12.18 1.45
N THR A 67 -12.51 12.06 2.39
CA THR A 67 -13.71 12.93 2.48
C THR A 67 -13.80 13.70 3.79
N ASP A 68 -13.00 13.32 4.79
CA ASP A 68 -12.92 13.97 6.10
C ASP A 68 -11.56 14.69 6.25
N PRO A 69 -11.53 15.98 6.64
CA PRO A 69 -10.28 16.65 7.02
C PRO A 69 -9.42 15.87 8.03
N ALA A 70 -10.03 15.14 8.97
CA ALA A 70 -9.28 14.35 9.94
C ALA A 70 -8.46 13.21 9.30
N GLU A 71 -8.95 12.62 8.19
CA GLU A 71 -8.20 11.61 7.43
C GLU A 71 -6.97 12.22 6.74
N ALA A 72 -7.07 13.47 6.28
CA ALA A 72 -5.94 14.19 5.71
C ALA A 72 -4.87 14.48 6.79
N ASP A 73 -5.29 14.90 7.99
CA ASP A 73 -4.37 15.13 9.12
C ASP A 73 -3.65 13.85 9.54
N GLN A 74 -4.34 12.71 9.53
CA GLN A 74 -3.74 11.40 9.78
C GLN A 74 -2.69 11.03 8.74
N ALA A 75 -2.98 11.27 7.45
CA ALA A 75 -2.01 11.02 6.38
C ALA A 75 -0.75 11.90 6.54
N VAL A 76 -0.92 13.18 6.88
CA VAL A 76 0.20 14.10 7.17
C VAL A 76 1.03 13.59 8.35
N ALA A 77 0.37 13.19 9.44
CA ALA A 77 1.05 12.65 10.62
C ALA A 77 1.88 11.41 10.26
N GLU A 78 1.36 10.53 9.40
CA GLU A 78 2.08 9.35 8.93
C GLU A 78 3.30 9.72 8.08
N TYR A 79 3.18 10.69 7.17
CA TYR A 79 4.32 11.19 6.40
C TYR A 79 5.40 11.82 7.28
N CYS A 80 5.03 12.64 8.27
CA CYS A 80 5.97 13.22 9.23
C CYS A 80 6.69 12.13 10.03
N ALA A 81 5.95 11.12 10.48
CA ALA A 81 6.50 10.05 11.29
C ALA A 81 7.34 9.05 10.47
N LEU A 82 7.09 8.92 9.17
CA LEU A 82 7.99 8.24 8.23
C LEU A 82 9.27 9.05 8.00
N ALA A 83 9.17 10.36 7.75
CA ALA A 83 10.33 11.22 7.55
C ALA A 83 11.25 11.25 8.77
N ALA A 84 10.70 11.17 9.98
CA ALA A 84 11.48 11.06 11.22
C ALA A 84 12.16 9.69 11.42
N ALA A 85 11.77 8.66 10.67
CA ALA A 85 12.27 7.29 10.82
C ALA A 85 13.30 6.87 9.75
N ILE A 86 13.62 7.78 8.80
CA ILE A 86 14.61 7.60 7.74
C ILE A 86 15.84 8.44 8.07
#